data_AF-A0A934GK48-F1
#
_entry.id   AF-A0A934GK48-F1
#
_cell.length_a   1.000
_cell.length_b   1.000
_cell.length_c   1.000
_cell.angle_alpha   90.00
_cell.angle_beta   90.00
_cell.angle_gamma   90.00
#
_symmetry.space_group_name_H-M   'P 1'
#
loop_
_entity.id
_entity.type
_entity.pdbx_description
1 polymer ?
#
loop_
_entity_poly.entity_id
_entity_poly.type
_entity_poly.pdbx_seq_one_letter_code
_entity_poly.pdbx_strand_id
1 'polypeptide(L)'
;MGTTILLLDGWRVMIYTHDHGPAHVHLISAEARIKVWLNCPAGPLEPYEARGVNRVTIRRLLEALESALNQLCHEWKKIHGDF
;
A
#
# COMPACT_ATOMS: atom_id res chain seq x y z
N MET A 1 -1.78 12.51 -9.19
CA MET A 1 -0.56 12.70 -8.37
C MET A 1 -0.66 11.78 -7.16
N GLY A 2 0.44 11.50 -6.47
CA GLY A 2 0.45 10.58 -5.34
C GLY A 2 1.36 11.06 -4.22
N THR A 3 0.99 10.78 -2.98
CA THR A 3 1.78 11.14 -1.81
C THR A 3 2.52 9.89 -1.32
N THR A 4 3.82 10.00 -1.09
CA THR A 4 4.57 8.98 -0.37
C THR A 4 4.25 9.11 1.11
N ILE A 5 3.64 8.07 1.68
CA ILE A 5 3.25 8.03 3.09
C ILE A 5 4.43 7.55 3.95
N LEU A 6 5.17 6.56 3.47
CA LEU A 6 6.33 6.01 4.16
C LEU A 6 7.30 5.31 3.19
N LEU A 7 8.53 5.10 3.67
CA LEU A 7 9.60 4.38 2.96
C LEU A 7 9.88 3.06 3.67
N LEU A 8 9.90 1.95 2.91
CA LEU A 8 10.21 0.60 3.43
C LEU A 8 11.22 -0.07 2.51
N ASP A 9 12.43 -0.34 2.98
CA ASP A 9 13.44 -1.11 2.24
C ASP A 9 13.67 -0.63 0.79
N GLY A 10 13.68 0.68 0.56
CA GLY A 10 13.84 1.27 -0.77
C GLY A 10 12.55 1.32 -1.61
N TRP A 11 11.40 0.97 -1.02
CA TRP A 11 10.08 1.13 -1.62
C TRP A 11 9.39 2.37 -1.08
N ARG A 12 8.76 3.12 -1.99
CA ARG A 12 7.82 4.18 -1.63
C ARG A 12 6.44 3.56 -1.50
N VAL A 13 5.83 3.70 -0.33
CA VAL A 13 4.41 3.37 -0.15
C VAL A 13 3.59 4.62 -0.44
N MET A 14 2.71 4.53 -1.42
CA MET A 14 1.99 5.67 -1.96
C MET A 14 0.49 5.44 -1.98
N ILE A 15 -0.26 6.53 -1.77
CA ILE A 15 -1.69 6.62 -2.06
C ILE A 15 -1.84 7.65 -3.17
N TYR A 16 -2.54 7.30 -4.25
CA TYR A 16 -2.82 8.24 -5.33
C TYR A 16 -4.12 8.99 -5.05
N THR A 17 -4.11 10.30 -5.27
CA THR A 17 -5.26 11.17 -4.97
C THR A 17 -6.45 10.96 -5.89
N HIS A 18 -6.25 10.28 -7.02
CA HIS A 18 -7.29 9.97 -8.01
C HIS A 18 -7.69 8.49 -7.96
N ASP A 19 -7.21 7.73 -6.98
CA ASP A 19 -7.69 6.36 -6.81
C ASP A 19 -9.12 6.35 -6.28
N HIS A 20 -9.76 5.20 -6.42
CA HIS A 20 -11.09 4.93 -5.89
C HIS A 20 -11.05 3.67 -5.02
N GLY A 21 -12.13 3.47 -4.25
CA GLY A 21 -12.29 2.29 -3.42
C GLY A 21 -12.16 0.97 -4.20
N PRO A 22 -11.78 -0.12 -3.52
CA PRO A 22 -11.54 -0.22 -2.07
C PRO A 22 -10.20 0.40 -1.63
N ALA A 23 -10.05 0.70 -0.35
CA ALA A 23 -8.81 1.25 0.22
C ALA A 23 -7.54 0.45 -0.13
N HIS A 24 -6.55 1.10 -0.72
CA HIS A 24 -5.33 0.43 -1.19
C HIS A 24 -4.10 1.34 -1.23
N VAL A 25 -2.93 0.73 -1.30
CA VAL A 25 -1.65 1.42 -1.47
C VAL A 25 -0.85 0.86 -2.64
N HIS A 26 0.04 1.68 -3.17
CA HIS A 26 1.02 1.31 -4.19
C HIS A 26 2.42 1.31 -3.57
N LEU A 27 3.08 0.17 -3.55
CA LEU A 27 4.49 0.05 -3.22
C LEU A 27 5.27 0.18 -4.53
N ILE A 28 6.12 1.19 -4.64
CA ILE A 28 6.89 1.51 -5.85
C ILE A 28 8.39 1.50 -5.55
N SER A 29 9.16 0.70 -6.29
CA SER A 29 10.62 0.78 -6.36
C SER A 29 11.07 1.27 -7.74
N ALA A 30 12.37 1.23 -8.02
CA ALA A 30 12.91 1.57 -9.34
C ALA A 30 12.48 0.57 -10.43
N GLU A 31 12.29 -0.70 -10.07
CA GLU A 31 12.11 -1.80 -11.05
C GLU A 31 10.76 -2.52 -10.90
N ALA A 32 10.02 -2.25 -9.81
CA ALA A 32 8.86 -3.05 -9.44
C ALA A 32 7.73 -2.24 -8.82
N ARG A 33 6.52 -2.81 -8.88
CA ARG A 33 5.28 -2.24 -8.33
C ARG A 33 4.42 -3.32 -7.69
N ILE A 34 3.82 -2.99 -6.55
CA ILE A 34 2.80 -3.82 -5.91
C ILE A 34 1.61 -2.93 -5.55
N LYS A 35 0.39 -3.34 -5.91
CA LYS A 35 -0.85 -2.78 -5.39
C LYS A 35 -1.37 -3.72 -4.29
N VAL A 36 -1.62 -3.16 -3.11
CA VAL A 36 -2.05 -3.91 -1.92
C VAL A 36 -3.37 -3.33 -1.44
N TRP A 37 -4.39 -4.16 -1.35
CA TRP A 37 -5.62 -3.83 -0.64
C TRP A 37 -5.35 -3.82 0.85
N LEU A 38 -5.77 -2.73 1.50
CA LEU A 38 -5.59 -2.57 2.93
C LEU A 38 -6.67 -3.29 3.73
N ASN A 39 -7.83 -3.55 3.14
CA ASN A 39 -9.01 -4.11 3.81
C ASN A 39 -9.30 -3.38 5.14
N CYS A 40 -9.29 -2.05 5.08
CA CYS A 40 -9.48 -1.20 6.24
C CYS A 40 -10.81 -1.47 6.96
N PRO A 41 -10.88 -1.27 8.29
CA PRO A 41 -9.78 -0.84 9.16
C PRO A 41 -8.95 -2.02 9.73
N ALA A 42 -9.40 -3.26 9.56
CA ALA A 42 -8.87 -4.41 10.28
C ALA A 42 -7.89 -5.28 9.49
N GLY A 43 -7.68 -4.97 8.20
CA GLY A 43 -6.94 -5.86 7.32
C GLY A 43 -7.80 -7.07 6.92
N PRO A 44 -7.17 -8.16 6.45
CA PRO A 44 -5.73 -8.34 6.27
C PRO A 44 -5.19 -7.59 5.05
N LEU A 45 -3.88 -7.37 4.98
CA LEU A 45 -3.26 -6.83 3.77
C LEU A 45 -3.26 -7.89 2.65
N GLU A 46 -3.79 -7.54 1.48
CA GLU A 46 -3.89 -8.47 0.34
C GLU A 46 -3.20 -7.91 -0.91
N PRO A 47 -2.15 -8.59 -1.44
CA PRO A 47 -1.53 -8.18 -2.68
C PRO A 47 -2.48 -8.44 -3.86
N TYR A 48 -2.96 -7.37 -4.48
CA TYR A 48 -3.90 -7.42 -5.60
C TYR A 48 -3.18 -7.56 -6.95
N GLU A 49 -2.10 -6.80 -7.14
CA GLU A 49 -1.30 -6.83 -8.35
C GLU A 49 0.18 -6.67 -8.00
N ALA A 50 1.06 -7.46 -8.63
CA ALA A 50 2.50 -7.35 -8.44
C ALA A 50 3.23 -7.53 -9.78
N ARG A 51 4.15 -6.60 -10.09
CA ARG A 51 4.98 -6.64 -11.30
C ARG A 51 6.44 -6.42 -10.94
N GLY A 52 7.33 -7.21 -11.55
CA GLY A 52 8.78 -7.10 -11.37
C GLY A 52 9.29 -7.54 -9.99
N VAL A 53 8.50 -8.29 -9.21
CA VAL A 53 8.84 -8.67 -7.84
C VAL A 53 8.51 -10.13 -7.57
N ASN A 54 9.35 -10.80 -6.77
CA ASN A 54 9.16 -12.19 -6.38
C ASN A 54 8.28 -12.32 -5.12
N ARG A 55 7.75 -13.52 -4.87
CA ARG A 55 6.84 -13.82 -3.75
C ARG A 55 7.46 -13.59 -2.37
N VAL A 56 8.77 -13.84 -2.20
CA VAL A 56 9.48 -13.67 -0.93
C VAL A 56 9.53 -12.19 -0.56
N THR A 57 9.86 -11.33 -1.53
CA THR A 57 9.87 -9.88 -1.35
C THR A 57 8.46 -9.35 -1.07
N ILE A 58 7.42 -9.82 -1.79
CA ILE A 58 6.03 -9.44 -1.50
C ILE A 58 5.69 -9.76 -0.05
N ARG A 59 5.94 -10.98 0.40
CA ARG A 59 5.65 -11.42 1.77
C ARG A 59 6.36 -10.54 2.81
N ARG A 60 7.66 -10.29 2.64
CA ARG A 60 8.44 -9.44 3.54
C ARG A 60 7.89 -8.02 3.62
N LEU A 61 7.50 -7.44 2.48
CA LEU A 61 6.93 -6.09 2.44
C LEU A 61 5.57 -6.04 3.10
N LEU A 62 4.71 -7.05 2.91
CA LEU A 62 3.42 -7.13 3.60
C LEU A 62 3.59 -7.24 5.12
N GLU A 63 4.49 -8.11 5.59
CA GLU A 63 4.83 -8.25 7.01
C GLU A 63 5.31 -6.92 7.62
N ALA A 64 6.13 -6.15 6.89
CA ALA A 64 6.54 -4.82 7.33
C ALA A 64 5.38 -3.80 7.33
N LEU A 65 4.49 -3.88 6.32
CA LEU A 65 3.38 -2.96 6.12
C LEU A 65 2.26 -3.13 7.16
N GLU A 66 2.09 -4.33 7.72
CA GLU A 66 1.09 -4.62 8.78
C GLU A 66 1.23 -3.64 9.97
N SER A 67 2.47 -3.31 10.35
CA SER A 67 2.73 -2.36 11.44
C SER A 67 2.22 -0.92 11.17
N ALA A 68 1.99 -0.59 9.90
CA ALA A 68 1.52 0.71 9.45
C ALA A 68 0.05 0.71 9.01
N LEU A 69 -0.69 -0.41 9.10
CA LEU A 69 -2.06 -0.54 8.59
C LEU A 69 -2.97 0.61 9.07
N ASN A 70 -3.00 0.88 10.37
CA ASN A 70 -3.83 1.94 10.95
C ASN A 70 -3.51 3.33 10.37
N GLN A 71 -2.22 3.62 10.19
CA GLN A 71 -1.78 4.88 9.57
C GLN A 71 -2.22 4.94 8.11
N LEU A 72 -2.04 3.88 7.34
CA LEU A 72 -2.39 3.85 5.92
C LEU A 72 -3.90 3.98 5.70
N CYS A 73 -4.71 3.31 6.52
CA CYS A 73 -6.16 3.51 6.53
C CYS A 73 -6.52 4.96 6.89
N HIS A 74 -5.89 5.54 7.90
CA HIS A 74 -6.14 6.93 8.24
C HIS A 74 -5.79 7.90 7.10
N GLU A 75 -4.64 7.74 6.45
CA GLU A 75 -4.23 8.57 5.32
C GLU A 75 -5.13 8.38 4.09
N TRP A 76 -5.56 7.15 3.80
CA TRP A 76 -6.55 6.91 2.76
C TRP A 76 -7.83 7.68 3.04
N LYS A 77 -8.36 7.59 4.27
CA LYS A 77 -9.59 8.26 4.68
C LYS A 77 -9.49 9.78 4.59
N LYS A 78 -8.33 10.36 4.91
CA LYS A 78 -8.10 11.81 4.74
C LYS A 78 -8.23 12.26 3.29
N ILE A 79 -7.81 11.43 2.35
CA ILE A 79 -7.78 11.77 0.91
C ILE A 79 -9.14 11.44 0.26
N HIS A 80 -9.76 10.31 0.60
CA HIS A 80 -10.93 9.76 -0.11
C HIS A 80 -12.23 9.79 0.70
N GLY A 81 -12.18 10.04 2.01
CA GLY A 81 -13.34 10.14 2.90
C GLY A 81 -13.81 8.83 3.52
N ASP A 82 -13.81 7.73 2.77
CA ASP A 82 -14.21 6.38 3.19
C ASP A 82 -13.29 5.28 2.62
N PHE A 83 -13.63 4.01 2.85
CA PHE A 83 -12.85 2.82 2.47
C PHE A 83 -13.57 1.93 1.49
#